data_AF-A0A7X8B2T8-F1
#
_entry.id   AF-A0A7X8B2T8-F1
#
_cell.length_a   1.000
_cell.length_b   1.000
_cell.length_c   1.000
_cell.angle_alpha   90.00
_cell.angle_beta   90.00
_cell.angle_gamma   90.00
#
_symmetry.space_group_name_H-M   'P 1'
#
loop_
_entity.id
_entity.type
_entity.pdbx_description
1 polymer ?
#
loop_
_entity_poly.entity_id
_entity_poly.type
_entity_poly.pdbx_seq_one_letter_code
_entity_poly.pdbx_strand_id
1 'polypeptide(L)'
;MGLPVLALACFALFSGAPWSEAASHPPGDGSRSKGSYQLVGTGPGEGDLLTPRALKAIREADLVFCNPATQEQLSPYVDFKGKEVLDGYGRLFPFYGKDCSQVTDEEKSREKMSCEEYHRKQAEFARRVRDAVAAGKRVVMTSGGDPTLYGPSTWTLRELADLNPSVVPGLSALNAANAALKVSLGEIIITAPFQREGHRDTLENLAGHGNSTLVIFMPRDMKGLVARLAKVYPPKTPMAVVFHAGAGDKERVILGTVENMGEKMGDTDAWMSLVYVGKALESAQLGAEPKKPCGSKGKFHLVGTGPGDADLATLRALKVMEEADLVFARKNLEEKFLPQLKGKKVLDGYGRLFPFYGKDCSKLTEAEKSRESMSCEDYHRKQAEFATLVREAVARGERVVMLDNGDPLIYGPCSWTLTELRDLETEVVPGLSAFNAGNAALRVGVTEGKNSHSVILASGWTVDEMAVHKATMVLFTMRTEFRKFIDSLSRHYPPETPVAVVVNAGYSEKEQVIHGNLGTILQQIGEGRLPFEHLLYVGDFLTGLPKEGTQAHAGFRRFP
;
A
#
# COMPACT_ATOMS: atom_id res chain seq x y z
N MET A 1 22.57 32.88 61.37
CA MET A 1 22.18 31.51 61.79
C MET A 1 22.32 30.63 60.57
N GLY A 2 23.35 29.79 60.54
CA GLY A 2 23.64 28.90 59.42
C GLY A 2 24.04 27.51 59.92
N LEU A 3 23.69 26.49 59.12
CA LEU A 3 24.23 25.11 59.00
C LEU A 3 24.29 24.26 60.31
N PRO A 4 24.50 22.91 60.32
CA PRO A 4 25.22 22.06 59.34
C PRO A 4 24.61 20.63 59.05
N VAL A 5 24.88 20.01 57.88
CA VAL A 5 25.82 18.85 57.59
C VAL A 5 25.34 17.45 58.03
N LEU A 6 25.23 16.49 57.09
CA LEU A 6 26.12 15.30 57.02
C LEU A 6 25.95 14.46 55.74
N ALA A 7 27.08 13.95 55.27
CA ALA A 7 27.34 13.22 54.02
C ALA A 7 27.41 11.70 54.25
N LEU A 8 27.33 10.90 53.17
CA LEU A 8 28.29 9.82 52.90
C LEU A 8 28.14 9.25 51.49
N ALA A 9 29.30 9.11 50.83
CA ALA A 9 29.51 8.49 49.53
C ALA A 9 29.88 7.00 49.69
N CYS A 10 29.69 6.18 48.65
CA CYS A 10 30.70 5.18 48.27
C CYS A 10 30.50 4.64 46.84
N PHE A 11 31.55 4.78 46.04
CA PHE A 11 31.84 4.10 44.78
C PHE A 11 32.11 2.60 45.00
N ALA A 12 31.71 1.74 44.05
CA ALA A 12 32.46 0.53 43.70
C ALA A 12 32.15 0.11 42.26
N LEU A 13 33.22 -0.27 41.56
CA LEU A 13 33.35 -0.61 40.15
C LEU A 13 33.36 -2.14 39.92
N PHE A 14 33.20 -2.51 38.64
CA PHE A 14 33.64 -3.74 37.95
C PHE A 14 33.00 -5.09 38.32
N SER A 15 32.33 -5.70 37.33
CA SER A 15 32.92 -6.80 36.53
C SER A 15 31.90 -7.34 35.52
N GLY A 16 32.30 -7.46 34.25
CA GLY A 16 31.47 -8.10 33.22
C GLY A 16 31.48 -9.64 33.32
N ALA A 17 30.39 -10.25 32.84
CA ALA A 17 30.30 -11.47 32.04
C ALA A 17 28.80 -11.91 31.98
N PRO A 18 28.45 -12.89 31.16
CA PRO A 18 27.86 -12.76 29.84
C PRO A 18 26.33 -12.97 29.85
N TRP A 19 25.70 -12.72 28.72
CA TRP A 19 24.31 -13.10 28.46
C TRP A 19 24.12 -14.60 28.73
N SER A 20 23.46 -14.93 29.84
CA SER A 20 22.92 -16.26 30.09
C SER A 20 21.49 -16.31 29.58
N GLU A 21 21.22 -17.30 28.74
CA GLU A 21 19.90 -17.70 28.24
C GLU A 21 18.81 -17.57 29.30
N ALA A 22 17.79 -16.75 29.02
CA ALA A 22 16.60 -16.68 29.84
C ALA A 22 15.75 -17.94 29.64
N ALA A 23 15.94 -18.88 30.57
CA ALA A 23 14.98 -19.83 31.11
C ALA A 23 13.94 -20.45 30.17
N SER A 24 14.29 -21.63 29.66
CA SER A 24 13.36 -22.66 29.18
C SER A 24 12.26 -22.94 30.20
N HIS A 25 11.01 -22.76 29.80
CA HIS A 25 9.84 -23.24 30.53
C HIS A 25 9.79 -24.78 30.49
N PRO A 26 9.28 -25.45 31.54
CA PRO A 26 9.06 -26.90 31.49
C PRO A 26 7.98 -27.23 30.45
N PRO A 27 7.98 -28.43 29.84
CA PRO A 27 7.01 -28.80 28.81
C PRO A 27 5.64 -29.00 29.45
N GLY A 28 4.85 -27.94 29.47
CA GLY A 28 3.43 -27.99 29.76
C GLY A 28 2.69 -28.59 28.56
N ASP A 29 1.87 -29.60 28.85
CA ASP A 29 0.68 -30.03 28.09
C ASP A 29 0.38 -29.22 26.81
N GLY A 30 0.86 -29.72 25.67
CA GLY A 30 -0.03 -30.24 24.62
C GLY A 30 -1.05 -29.33 23.93
N SER A 31 -1.03 -28.01 24.14
CA SER A 31 -1.81 -27.06 23.32
C SER A 31 -1.23 -27.01 21.90
N ARG A 32 -1.66 -27.93 21.01
CA ARG A 32 -1.42 -27.80 19.56
C ARG A 32 -1.85 -26.40 19.15
N SER A 33 -0.94 -25.61 18.58
CA SER A 33 -1.29 -24.31 18.02
C SER A 33 -2.49 -24.48 17.07
N LYS A 34 -3.51 -23.66 17.23
CA LYS A 34 -4.66 -23.65 16.33
C LYS A 34 -4.12 -23.38 14.91
N GLY A 35 -4.41 -24.27 13.95
CA GLY A 35 -4.01 -24.07 12.57
C GLY A 35 -4.59 -22.77 12.00
N SER A 36 -4.00 -22.26 10.92
CA SER A 36 -4.38 -20.97 10.35
C SER A 36 -4.23 -20.96 8.83
N TYR A 37 -5.03 -20.15 8.15
CA TYR A 37 -4.84 -19.83 6.73
C TYR A 37 -4.56 -18.33 6.56
N GLN A 38 -3.51 -18.00 5.83
CA GLN A 38 -3.16 -16.63 5.49
C GLN A 38 -2.97 -16.45 3.98
N LEU A 39 -3.53 -15.38 3.43
CA LEU A 39 -3.22 -14.91 2.09
C LEU A 39 -2.14 -13.84 2.17
N VAL A 40 -0.97 -14.09 1.59
CA VAL A 40 0.23 -13.28 1.78
C VAL A 40 0.66 -12.61 0.49
N GLY A 41 0.70 -11.27 0.51
CA GLY A 41 1.27 -10.46 -0.57
C GLY A 41 2.79 -10.50 -0.56
N THR A 42 3.40 -10.87 -1.70
CA THR A 42 4.86 -10.98 -1.83
C THR A 42 5.51 -9.75 -2.47
N GLY A 43 4.73 -8.72 -2.80
CA GLY A 43 5.21 -7.53 -3.50
C GLY A 43 5.38 -7.75 -5.01
N PRO A 44 5.59 -6.67 -5.80
CA PRO A 44 5.76 -6.74 -7.25
C PRO A 44 7.25 -6.73 -7.61
N GLY A 45 7.76 -7.76 -8.29
CA GLY A 45 9.14 -7.76 -8.76
C GLY A 45 10.13 -8.36 -7.77
N GLU A 46 11.07 -7.56 -7.24
CA GLU A 46 12.21 -8.06 -6.46
C GLU A 46 11.83 -8.55 -5.04
N GLY A 47 12.57 -9.53 -4.54
CA GLY A 47 12.30 -10.17 -3.24
C GLY A 47 12.50 -9.26 -2.01
N ASP A 48 13.28 -8.19 -2.13
CA ASP A 48 13.49 -7.21 -1.05
C ASP A 48 12.35 -6.19 -0.90
N LEU A 49 11.38 -6.16 -1.83
CA LEU A 49 10.11 -5.45 -1.66
C LEU A 49 9.11 -6.21 -0.78
N LEU A 50 9.47 -7.41 -0.32
CA LEU A 50 8.74 -8.14 0.71
C LEU A 50 8.79 -7.39 2.06
N THR A 51 7.76 -7.55 2.88
CA THR A 51 7.76 -7.05 4.27
C THR A 51 8.24 -8.13 5.25
N PRO A 52 8.86 -7.76 6.39
CA PRO A 52 9.13 -8.71 7.47
C PRO A 52 7.89 -9.48 7.94
N ARG A 53 6.70 -8.85 7.90
CA ARG A 53 5.43 -9.53 8.22
C ARG A 53 5.14 -10.68 7.25
N ALA A 54 5.24 -10.44 5.95
CA ALA A 54 5.05 -11.48 4.93
C ALA A 54 6.13 -12.56 5.04
N LEU A 55 7.38 -12.15 5.27
CA LEU A 55 8.50 -13.07 5.48
C LEU A 55 8.26 -14.00 6.68
N LYS A 56 7.80 -13.45 7.81
CA LYS A 56 7.46 -14.21 9.00
C LYS A 56 6.36 -15.23 8.71
N ALA A 57 5.26 -14.80 8.07
CA ALA A 57 4.15 -15.68 7.73
C ALA A 57 4.59 -16.89 6.88
N ILE A 58 5.43 -16.67 5.86
CA ILE A 58 5.93 -17.72 4.98
C ILE A 58 6.94 -18.64 5.70
N ARG A 59 7.86 -18.07 6.50
CA ARG A 59 8.83 -18.85 7.29
C ARG A 59 8.16 -19.74 8.33
N GLU A 60 7.04 -19.30 8.86
CA GLU A 60 6.25 -20.04 9.84
C GLU A 60 5.33 -21.09 9.20
N ALA A 61 4.94 -20.94 7.94
CA ALA A 61 4.04 -21.88 7.28
C ALA A 61 4.60 -23.31 7.19
N ASP A 62 3.73 -24.30 7.41
CA ASP A 62 4.01 -25.72 7.19
C ASP A 62 3.64 -26.13 5.74
N LEU A 63 2.58 -25.51 5.20
CA LEU A 63 2.09 -25.69 3.85
C LEU A 63 2.05 -24.34 3.12
N VAL A 64 2.73 -24.25 1.97
CA VAL A 64 2.81 -23.03 1.17
C VAL A 64 2.32 -23.30 -0.26
N PHE A 65 1.28 -22.62 -0.68
CA PHE A 65 0.88 -22.56 -2.08
C PHE A 65 1.68 -21.46 -2.77
N CYS A 66 2.65 -21.85 -3.59
CA CYS A 66 3.64 -20.95 -4.20
C CYS A 66 4.05 -21.49 -5.57
N ASN A 67 4.04 -20.61 -6.58
CA ASN A 67 4.56 -20.98 -7.89
C ASN A 67 6.10 -20.94 -7.91
N PRO A 68 6.77 -21.67 -8.84
CA PRO A 68 8.23 -21.76 -8.88
C PRO A 68 8.94 -20.41 -8.98
N ALA A 69 8.40 -19.46 -9.77
CA ALA A 69 9.01 -18.14 -9.94
C ALA A 69 9.00 -17.32 -8.64
N THR A 70 7.89 -17.39 -7.88
CA THR A 70 7.77 -16.73 -6.58
C THR A 70 8.66 -17.44 -5.55
N GLN A 71 8.74 -18.77 -5.60
CA GLN A 71 9.63 -19.53 -4.73
C GLN A 71 11.11 -19.17 -4.97
N GLU A 72 11.53 -19.05 -6.24
CA GLU A 72 12.88 -18.62 -6.63
C GLU A 72 13.17 -17.20 -6.13
N GLN A 73 12.25 -16.26 -6.37
CA GLN A 73 12.34 -14.87 -5.87
C GLN A 73 12.52 -14.81 -4.34
N LEU A 74 11.85 -15.69 -3.60
CA LEU A 74 11.87 -15.71 -2.13
C LEU A 74 13.03 -16.53 -1.54
N SER A 75 13.70 -17.36 -2.33
CA SER A 75 14.76 -18.26 -1.86
C SER A 75 15.93 -17.58 -1.12
N PRO A 76 16.31 -16.31 -1.37
CA PRO A 76 17.33 -15.63 -0.56
C PRO A 76 16.88 -15.36 0.88
N TYR A 77 15.57 -15.36 1.15
CA TYR A 77 14.98 -14.96 2.43
C TYR A 77 14.26 -16.10 3.14
N VAL A 78 13.76 -17.09 2.40
CA VAL A 78 12.97 -18.21 2.93
C VAL A 78 13.65 -19.53 2.59
N ASP A 79 13.96 -20.30 3.63
CA ASP A 79 14.26 -21.72 3.47
C ASP A 79 12.95 -22.51 3.35
N PHE A 80 12.72 -23.09 2.18
CA PHE A 80 11.57 -23.95 1.92
C PHE A 80 11.81 -25.41 2.32
N LYS A 81 13.02 -25.77 2.77
CA LYS A 81 13.32 -27.14 3.22
C LYS A 81 12.43 -27.52 4.40
N GLY A 82 11.82 -28.69 4.31
CA GLY A 82 10.90 -29.21 5.33
C GLY A 82 9.49 -28.61 5.28
N LYS A 83 9.20 -27.70 4.33
CA LYS A 83 7.85 -27.22 4.05
C LYS A 83 7.21 -28.05 2.93
N GLU A 84 5.90 -28.24 3.02
CA GLU A 84 5.11 -28.73 1.90
C GLU A 84 4.85 -27.53 0.97
N VAL A 85 5.39 -27.55 -0.26
CA VAL A 85 5.22 -26.46 -1.23
C VAL A 85 4.45 -26.97 -2.45
N LEU A 86 3.37 -26.27 -2.81
CA LEU A 86 2.47 -26.69 -3.89
C LEU A 86 2.31 -25.59 -4.94
N ASP A 87 2.52 -25.97 -6.19
CA ASP A 87 2.24 -25.15 -7.37
C ASP A 87 0.88 -25.52 -7.99
N GLY A 88 0.38 -24.69 -8.92
CA GLY A 88 -0.81 -24.96 -9.73
C GLY A 88 -2.11 -24.39 -9.17
N TYR A 89 -2.05 -23.70 -8.02
CA TYR A 89 -3.21 -23.09 -7.35
C TYR A 89 -3.28 -21.56 -7.50
N GLY A 90 -2.29 -20.94 -8.17
CA GLY A 90 -2.16 -19.49 -8.32
C GLY A 90 -3.26 -18.79 -9.13
N ARG A 91 -3.98 -19.52 -9.99
CA ARG A 91 -5.05 -18.97 -10.84
C ARG A 91 -6.24 -19.93 -10.89
N LEU A 92 -6.97 -20.02 -9.78
CA LEU A 92 -8.18 -20.85 -9.66
C LEU A 92 -9.48 -20.07 -9.56
N PHE A 93 -9.45 -18.73 -9.59
CA PHE A 93 -10.67 -17.91 -9.55
C PHE A 93 -11.61 -18.02 -10.79
N PRO A 94 -11.18 -18.41 -12.01
CA PRO A 94 -12.11 -18.52 -13.13
C PRO A 94 -13.31 -19.41 -12.80
N PHE A 95 -14.50 -18.96 -13.21
CA PHE A 95 -15.80 -19.61 -12.95
C PHE A 95 -16.18 -19.81 -11.48
N TYR A 96 -15.42 -19.26 -10.52
CA TYR A 96 -15.77 -19.35 -9.10
C TYR A 96 -17.15 -18.73 -8.83
N GLY A 97 -18.02 -19.49 -8.17
CA GLY A 97 -19.40 -19.08 -7.85
C GLY A 97 -20.37 -19.04 -9.05
N LYS A 98 -19.93 -19.44 -10.25
CA LYS A 98 -20.78 -19.51 -11.45
C LYS A 98 -21.23 -20.95 -11.72
N ASP A 99 -22.48 -21.12 -12.15
CA ASP A 99 -22.98 -22.40 -12.65
C ASP A 99 -22.36 -22.70 -14.03
N CYS A 100 -21.73 -23.88 -14.19
CA CYS A 100 -21.09 -24.27 -15.45
C CYS A 100 -22.06 -24.33 -16.63
N SER A 101 -23.36 -24.58 -16.39
CA SER A 101 -24.40 -24.53 -17.43
C SER A 101 -24.65 -23.12 -17.98
N GLN A 102 -24.24 -22.09 -17.24
CA GLN A 102 -24.40 -20.68 -17.61
C GLN A 102 -23.12 -20.06 -18.19
N VAL A 103 -22.07 -20.86 -18.38
CA VAL A 103 -20.80 -20.40 -18.96
C VAL A 103 -20.91 -20.37 -20.49
N THR A 104 -20.66 -19.19 -21.07
CA THR A 104 -20.73 -19.00 -22.52
C THR A 104 -19.50 -19.60 -23.20
N ASP A 105 -19.62 -19.93 -24.50
CA ASP A 105 -18.48 -20.48 -25.25
C ASP A 105 -17.32 -19.48 -25.39
N GLU A 106 -17.64 -18.18 -25.39
CA GLU A 106 -16.63 -17.13 -25.34
C GLU A 106 -15.82 -17.20 -24.05
N GLU A 107 -16.47 -17.35 -22.89
CA GLU A 107 -15.78 -17.48 -21.60
C GLU A 107 -14.94 -18.76 -21.54
N LYS A 108 -15.44 -19.88 -22.08
CA LYS A 108 -14.68 -21.14 -22.17
C LYS A 108 -13.41 -20.97 -23.01
N SER A 109 -13.51 -20.25 -24.14
CA SER A 109 -12.39 -20.07 -25.07
C SER A 109 -11.21 -19.27 -24.47
N ARG A 110 -11.48 -18.46 -23.44
CA ARG A 110 -10.48 -17.63 -22.75
C ARG A 110 -9.68 -18.39 -21.70
N GLU A 111 -10.08 -19.62 -21.38
CA GLU A 111 -9.57 -20.39 -20.25
C GLU A 111 -8.91 -21.70 -20.65
N LYS A 112 -7.96 -22.16 -19.82
CA LYS A 112 -7.14 -23.36 -20.11
C LYS A 112 -7.77 -24.68 -19.67
N MET A 113 -8.74 -24.62 -18.77
CA MET A 113 -9.45 -25.77 -18.19
C MET A 113 -10.94 -25.54 -18.33
N SER A 114 -11.72 -26.61 -18.39
CA SER A 114 -13.17 -26.55 -18.34
C SER A 114 -13.68 -25.99 -17.00
N CYS A 115 -14.92 -25.51 -16.97
CA CYS A 115 -15.54 -25.01 -15.75
C CYS A 115 -15.56 -26.08 -14.64
N GLU A 116 -15.91 -27.32 -15.00
CA GLU A 116 -15.97 -28.47 -14.11
C GLU A 116 -14.57 -28.80 -13.53
N GLU A 117 -13.53 -28.68 -14.34
CA GLU A 117 -12.15 -28.88 -13.87
C GLU A 117 -11.70 -27.79 -12.90
N TYR A 118 -12.07 -26.52 -13.15
CA TYR A 118 -11.83 -25.43 -12.21
C TYR A 118 -12.54 -25.68 -10.89
N HIS A 119 -13.84 -26.00 -10.90
CA HIS A 119 -14.61 -26.31 -9.69
C HIS A 119 -14.00 -27.48 -8.91
N ARG A 120 -13.59 -28.55 -9.60
CA ARG A 120 -12.91 -29.69 -8.96
C ARG A 120 -11.62 -29.25 -8.26
N LYS A 121 -10.79 -28.42 -8.91
CA LYS A 121 -9.54 -27.92 -8.30
C LYS A 121 -9.78 -26.94 -7.17
N GLN A 122 -10.81 -26.09 -7.26
CA GLN A 122 -11.22 -25.19 -6.19
C GLN A 122 -11.65 -26.00 -4.94
N ALA A 123 -12.48 -27.03 -5.13
CA ALA A 123 -12.91 -27.92 -4.05
C ALA A 123 -11.75 -28.72 -3.45
N GLU A 124 -10.83 -29.20 -4.29
CA GLU A 124 -9.60 -29.88 -3.86
C GLU A 124 -8.73 -28.95 -2.99
N PHE A 125 -8.48 -27.73 -3.46
CA PHE A 125 -7.76 -26.70 -2.72
C PHE A 125 -8.42 -26.47 -1.35
N ALA A 126 -9.72 -26.18 -1.34
CA ALA A 126 -10.44 -25.83 -0.13
C ALA A 126 -10.43 -26.96 0.89
N ARG A 127 -10.65 -28.21 0.46
CA ARG A 127 -10.53 -29.40 1.31
C ARG A 127 -9.13 -29.52 1.89
N ARG A 128 -8.08 -29.41 1.07
CA ARG A 128 -6.69 -29.56 1.52
C ARG A 128 -6.31 -28.51 2.56
N VAL A 129 -6.75 -27.26 2.36
CA VAL A 129 -6.53 -26.19 3.34
C VAL A 129 -7.25 -26.50 4.65
N ARG A 130 -8.53 -26.89 4.61
CA ARG A 130 -9.31 -27.24 5.81
C ARG A 130 -8.70 -28.41 6.56
N ASP A 131 -8.27 -29.47 5.86
CA ASP A 131 -7.61 -30.63 6.47
C ASP A 131 -6.28 -30.24 7.14
N ALA A 132 -5.47 -29.41 6.48
CA ALA A 132 -4.21 -28.93 7.04
C ALA A 132 -4.44 -28.06 8.29
N VAL A 133 -5.40 -27.13 8.24
CA VAL A 133 -5.75 -26.27 9.38
C VAL A 133 -6.32 -27.10 10.54
N ALA A 134 -7.18 -28.08 10.27
CA ALA A 134 -7.70 -29.01 11.28
C ALA A 134 -6.59 -29.86 11.92
N ALA A 135 -5.53 -30.19 11.16
CA ALA A 135 -4.34 -30.84 11.67
C ALA A 135 -3.40 -29.91 12.47
N GLY A 136 -3.76 -28.62 12.64
CA GLY A 136 -2.96 -27.63 13.36
C GLY A 136 -1.87 -26.95 12.53
N LYS A 137 -1.84 -27.17 11.21
CA LYS A 137 -0.83 -26.56 10.32
C LYS A 137 -1.13 -25.09 10.05
N ARG A 138 -0.06 -24.31 9.87
CA ARG A 138 -0.10 -22.96 9.32
C ARG A 138 0.01 -23.05 7.79
N VAL A 139 -1.00 -22.54 7.11
CA VAL A 139 -1.14 -22.59 5.66
C VAL A 139 -1.01 -21.18 5.09
N VAL A 140 -0.16 -21.01 4.08
CA VAL A 140 0.02 -19.76 3.35
C VAL A 140 -0.31 -19.93 1.88
N MET A 141 -1.15 -19.04 1.35
CA MET A 141 -1.29 -18.81 -0.08
C MET A 141 -0.50 -17.55 -0.45
N THR A 142 0.50 -17.70 -1.32
CA THR A 142 1.24 -16.53 -1.82
C THR A 142 0.48 -15.84 -2.95
N SER A 143 0.56 -14.52 -3.00
CA SER A 143 0.01 -13.70 -4.08
C SER A 143 1.05 -12.66 -4.50
N GLY A 144 1.36 -12.60 -5.79
CA GLY A 144 2.24 -11.55 -6.33
C GLY A 144 1.59 -10.18 -6.17
N GLY A 145 2.37 -9.19 -5.75
CA GLY A 145 1.86 -7.86 -5.46
C GLY A 145 1.06 -7.78 -4.15
N ASP A 146 0.01 -6.97 -4.15
CA ASP A 146 -0.96 -6.87 -3.07
C ASP A 146 -2.13 -7.82 -3.35
N PRO A 147 -2.53 -8.72 -2.42
CA PRO A 147 -3.56 -9.72 -2.70
C PRO A 147 -4.94 -9.11 -2.94
N THR A 148 -5.19 -7.88 -2.50
CA THR A 148 -6.53 -7.26 -2.49
C THR A 148 -6.75 -6.25 -3.63
N LEU A 149 -5.73 -6.00 -4.46
CA LEU A 149 -5.84 -5.16 -5.65
C LEU A 149 -5.61 -6.00 -6.92
N TYR A 150 -6.69 -6.40 -7.59
CA TYR A 150 -6.67 -7.33 -8.72
C TYR A 150 -5.97 -8.69 -8.45
N GLY A 151 -5.86 -9.11 -7.19
CA GLY A 151 -5.22 -10.37 -6.82
C GLY A 151 -6.06 -11.59 -7.24
N PRO A 152 -5.46 -12.63 -7.84
CA PRO A 152 -6.18 -13.80 -8.35
C PRO A 152 -6.63 -14.78 -7.24
N SER A 153 -6.26 -14.52 -5.99
CA SER A 153 -6.42 -15.44 -4.86
C SER A 153 -7.43 -14.94 -3.83
N THR A 154 -8.04 -13.78 -4.03
CA THR A 154 -9.06 -13.19 -3.12
C THR A 154 -10.28 -14.10 -2.93
N TRP A 155 -10.67 -14.86 -3.96
CA TRP A 155 -11.78 -15.82 -3.87
C TRP A 155 -11.61 -16.81 -2.72
N THR A 156 -10.36 -17.16 -2.37
CA THR A 156 -10.05 -18.07 -1.26
C THR A 156 -10.48 -17.52 0.10
N LEU A 157 -10.53 -16.19 0.27
CA LEU A 157 -10.99 -15.56 1.51
C LEU A 157 -12.49 -15.80 1.73
N ARG A 158 -13.26 -15.83 0.63
CA ARG A 158 -14.70 -16.12 0.67
C ARG A 158 -14.96 -17.61 0.85
N GLU A 159 -14.26 -18.44 0.08
CA GLU A 159 -14.39 -19.91 0.15
C GLU A 159 -14.03 -20.44 1.55
N LEU A 160 -12.98 -19.89 2.16
CA LEU A 160 -12.46 -20.34 3.45
C LEU A 160 -12.88 -19.43 4.60
N ALA A 161 -13.99 -18.70 4.47
CA ALA A 161 -14.47 -17.77 5.50
C ALA A 161 -14.71 -18.47 6.85
N ASP A 162 -15.05 -19.76 6.84
CA ASP A 162 -15.19 -20.62 8.02
C ASP A 162 -13.89 -20.73 8.85
N LEU A 163 -12.73 -20.56 8.21
CA LEU A 163 -11.41 -20.60 8.86
C LEU A 163 -10.96 -19.24 9.41
N ASN A 164 -11.77 -18.18 9.25
CA ASN A 164 -11.42 -16.81 9.61
C ASN A 164 -10.04 -16.40 9.03
N PRO A 165 -9.90 -16.38 7.70
CA PRO A 165 -8.60 -16.18 7.06
C PRO A 165 -8.06 -14.79 7.37
N SER A 166 -6.74 -14.64 7.41
CA SER A 166 -6.08 -13.33 7.52
C SER A 166 -5.39 -12.97 6.20
N VAL A 167 -5.22 -11.66 5.96
CA VAL A 167 -4.46 -11.15 4.82
C VAL A 167 -3.21 -10.44 5.33
N VAL A 168 -2.05 -10.79 4.79
CA VAL A 168 -0.83 -10.00 4.97
C VAL A 168 -0.68 -9.10 3.73
N PRO A 169 -0.76 -7.77 3.88
CA PRO A 169 -0.66 -6.86 2.74
C PRO A 169 0.71 -6.93 2.09
N GLY A 170 0.74 -6.71 0.78
CA GLY A 170 1.96 -6.65 -0.02
C GLY A 170 2.02 -5.33 -0.79
N LEU A 171 3.20 -4.94 -1.28
CA LEU A 171 3.27 -3.80 -2.20
C LEU A 171 2.52 -4.15 -3.47
N SER A 172 1.74 -3.23 -3.99
CA SER A 172 1.14 -3.37 -5.32
C SER A 172 2.12 -2.88 -6.38
N ALA A 173 1.98 -3.36 -7.62
CA ALA A 173 2.67 -2.77 -8.76
C ALA A 173 2.39 -1.27 -8.92
N LEU A 174 1.28 -0.75 -8.36
CA LEU A 174 1.03 0.69 -8.19
C LEU A 174 2.14 1.38 -7.38
N ASN A 175 2.46 0.86 -6.18
CA ASN A 175 3.47 1.45 -5.29
C ASN A 175 4.83 1.50 -5.98
N ALA A 176 5.26 0.38 -6.56
CA ALA A 176 6.53 0.29 -7.25
C ALA A 176 6.57 1.18 -8.51
N ALA A 177 5.50 1.22 -9.30
CA ALA A 177 5.45 2.05 -10.50
C ALA A 177 5.47 3.55 -10.17
N ASN A 178 4.82 3.96 -9.08
CA ASN A 178 4.91 5.33 -8.58
C ASN A 178 6.37 5.66 -8.25
N ALA A 179 7.07 4.77 -7.54
CA ALA A 179 8.48 4.97 -7.19
C ALA A 179 9.38 5.09 -8.42
N ALA A 180 9.13 4.29 -9.46
CA ALA A 180 9.82 4.39 -10.76
C ALA A 180 9.58 5.74 -11.45
N LEU A 181 8.34 6.25 -11.38
CA LEU A 181 7.96 7.55 -11.95
C LEU A 181 8.45 8.75 -11.14
N LYS A 182 8.72 8.56 -9.85
CA LYS A 182 9.15 9.60 -8.88
C LYS A 182 8.21 10.81 -8.87
N VAL A 183 6.91 10.54 -8.83
CA VAL A 183 5.87 11.57 -8.96
C VAL A 183 4.74 11.33 -7.96
N SER A 184 4.29 12.42 -7.33
CA SER A 184 3.08 12.39 -6.49
C SER A 184 1.86 12.58 -7.38
N LEU A 185 0.87 11.70 -7.25
CA LEU A 185 -0.22 11.59 -8.22
C LEU A 185 -1.48 12.41 -7.92
N GLY A 186 -1.59 12.96 -6.71
CA GLY A 186 -2.82 13.61 -6.25
C GLY A 186 -3.95 12.60 -6.04
N GLU A 187 -5.14 12.89 -6.56
CA GLU A 187 -6.24 11.93 -6.59
C GLU A 187 -5.95 10.82 -7.62
N ILE A 188 -6.29 9.57 -7.31
CA ILE A 188 -5.90 8.41 -8.14
C ILE A 188 -7.15 7.64 -8.52
N ILE A 189 -7.32 7.37 -9.80
CA ILE A 189 -8.36 6.46 -10.29
C ILE A 189 -7.67 5.21 -10.83
N ILE A 190 -7.90 4.08 -10.19
CA ILE A 190 -7.33 2.79 -10.55
C ILE A 190 -8.38 1.98 -11.32
N THR A 191 -8.04 1.53 -12.52
CA THR A 191 -8.97 0.74 -13.36
C THR A 191 -8.22 -0.33 -14.17
N ALA A 192 -8.95 -1.19 -14.86
CA ALA A 192 -8.43 -2.14 -15.81
C ALA A 192 -9.43 -2.34 -16.96
N PRO A 193 -8.98 -2.42 -18.23
CA PRO A 193 -9.86 -2.45 -19.39
C PRO A 193 -10.38 -3.87 -19.65
N PHE A 194 -11.12 -4.42 -18.69
CA PHE A 194 -11.70 -5.76 -18.80
C PHE A 194 -13.20 -5.70 -19.04
N GLN A 195 -13.66 -6.58 -19.93
CA GLN A 195 -15.07 -6.95 -19.96
C GLN A 195 -15.33 -8.03 -18.92
N ARG A 196 -16.33 -7.83 -18.08
CA ARG A 196 -16.81 -8.83 -17.12
C ARG A 196 -18.31 -8.99 -17.25
N GLU A 197 -18.79 -10.22 -17.33
CA GLU A 197 -20.23 -10.54 -17.35
C GLU A 197 -21.00 -9.73 -18.42
N GLY A 198 -20.41 -9.57 -19.62
CA GLY A 198 -21.01 -8.83 -20.73
C GLY A 198 -20.99 -7.30 -20.61
N HIS A 199 -20.52 -6.74 -19.49
CA HIS A 199 -20.38 -5.31 -19.30
C HIS A 199 -19.01 -4.84 -19.80
N ARG A 200 -19.01 -3.79 -20.64
CA ARG A 200 -17.77 -3.09 -21.02
C ARG A 200 -17.23 -2.35 -19.80
N ASP A 201 -15.91 -2.25 -19.70
CA ASP A 201 -15.29 -1.37 -18.71
C ASP A 201 -15.79 0.09 -18.86
N THR A 202 -15.64 0.86 -17.79
CA THR A 202 -16.10 2.25 -17.69
C THR A 202 -14.97 3.27 -17.89
N LEU A 203 -13.94 2.91 -18.68
CA LEU A 203 -12.73 3.72 -18.82
C LEU A 203 -13.02 5.18 -19.19
N GLU A 204 -13.87 5.42 -20.19
CA GLU A 204 -14.19 6.78 -20.67
C GLU A 204 -14.90 7.61 -19.61
N ASN A 205 -15.74 6.99 -18.77
CA ASN A 205 -16.44 7.69 -17.69
C ASN A 205 -15.48 8.11 -16.57
N LEU A 206 -14.47 7.27 -16.31
CA LEU A 206 -13.46 7.50 -15.27
C LEU A 206 -12.30 8.40 -15.74
N ALA A 207 -12.20 8.64 -17.04
CA ALA A 207 -11.18 9.47 -17.65
C ALA A 207 -11.58 10.96 -17.66
N GLY A 208 -10.61 11.83 -17.93
CA GLY A 208 -10.87 13.26 -18.17
C GLY A 208 -10.95 14.13 -16.91
N HIS A 209 -10.81 13.56 -15.72
CA HIS A 209 -10.75 14.31 -14.46
C HIS A 209 -9.41 15.03 -14.31
N GLY A 210 -9.42 16.36 -14.49
CA GLY A 210 -8.20 17.19 -14.58
C GLY A 210 -7.32 17.21 -13.33
N ASN A 211 -7.86 16.84 -12.16
CA ASN A 211 -7.16 16.79 -10.88
C ASN A 211 -6.78 15.37 -10.44
N SER A 212 -7.07 14.36 -11.26
CA SER A 212 -6.75 12.96 -10.96
C SER A 212 -5.76 12.38 -11.95
N THR A 213 -5.01 11.39 -11.49
CA THR A 213 -4.24 10.52 -12.37
C THR A 213 -4.99 9.20 -12.56
N LEU A 214 -5.25 8.85 -13.82
CA LEU A 214 -5.81 7.57 -14.19
C LEU A 214 -4.68 6.54 -14.29
N VAL A 215 -4.81 5.43 -13.55
CA VAL A 215 -3.86 4.32 -13.51
C VAL A 215 -4.56 3.06 -14.02
N ILE A 216 -4.05 2.51 -15.11
CA ILE A 216 -4.66 1.40 -15.82
C ILE A 216 -3.78 0.17 -15.66
N PHE A 217 -4.32 -0.83 -14.98
CA PHE A 217 -3.72 -2.14 -14.82
C PHE A 217 -3.97 -2.99 -16.06
N MET A 218 -2.97 -3.81 -16.41
CA MET A 218 -3.10 -4.87 -17.41
C MET A 218 -3.65 -4.37 -18.77
N PRO A 219 -2.98 -3.41 -19.43
CA PRO A 219 -3.40 -2.82 -20.70
C PRO A 219 -3.20 -3.77 -21.90
N ARG A 220 -3.99 -4.87 -21.96
CA ARG A 220 -3.77 -5.98 -22.93
C ARG A 220 -3.82 -5.58 -24.40
N ASP A 221 -4.61 -4.57 -24.74
CA ASP A 221 -4.67 -3.97 -26.08
C ASP A 221 -4.24 -2.50 -26.00
N MET A 222 -2.93 -2.26 -26.08
CA MET A 222 -2.38 -0.91 -25.96
C MET A 222 -2.84 0.01 -27.10
N LYS A 223 -2.90 -0.49 -28.34
CA LYS A 223 -3.29 0.30 -29.51
C LYS A 223 -4.75 0.75 -29.38
N GLY A 224 -5.66 -0.16 -29.03
CA GLY A 224 -7.05 0.16 -28.75
C GLY A 224 -7.21 1.07 -27.52
N LEU A 225 -6.42 0.86 -26.46
CA LEU A 225 -6.43 1.70 -25.27
C LEU A 225 -6.06 3.15 -25.57
N VAL A 226 -4.95 3.40 -26.28
CA VAL A 226 -4.53 4.76 -26.68
C VAL A 226 -5.62 5.42 -27.54
N ALA A 227 -6.21 4.69 -28.48
CA ALA A 227 -7.29 5.21 -29.33
C ALA A 227 -8.56 5.58 -28.54
N ARG A 228 -8.85 4.89 -27.43
CA ARG A 228 -9.95 5.24 -26.52
C ARG A 228 -9.61 6.49 -25.71
N LEU A 229 -8.42 6.54 -25.12
CA LEU A 229 -7.95 7.68 -24.33
C LEU A 229 -7.88 8.98 -25.14
N ALA A 230 -7.47 8.91 -26.41
CA ALA A 230 -7.43 10.06 -27.32
C ALA A 230 -8.79 10.71 -27.60
N LYS A 231 -9.91 10.03 -27.30
CA LYS A 231 -11.26 10.59 -27.45
C LYS A 231 -11.70 11.45 -26.26
N VAL A 232 -11.08 11.26 -25.10
CA VAL A 232 -11.50 11.87 -23.82
C VAL A 232 -10.44 12.78 -23.21
N TYR A 233 -9.17 12.61 -23.57
CA TYR A 233 -8.08 13.46 -23.12
C TYR A 233 -7.58 14.39 -24.24
N PRO A 234 -7.17 15.63 -23.90
CA PRO A 234 -6.40 16.46 -24.80
C PRO A 234 -5.15 15.74 -25.32
N PRO A 235 -4.74 15.93 -26.60
CA PRO A 235 -3.60 15.23 -27.21
C PRO A 235 -2.28 15.32 -26.42
N LYS A 236 -2.02 16.49 -25.84
CA LYS A 236 -0.81 16.79 -25.05
C LYS A 236 -0.86 16.33 -23.60
N THR A 237 -1.95 15.67 -23.18
CA THR A 237 -2.06 15.17 -21.80
C THR A 237 -0.91 14.18 -21.56
N PRO A 238 -0.11 14.35 -20.49
CA PRO A 238 1.01 13.46 -20.25
C PRO A 238 0.54 12.04 -19.93
N MET A 239 1.34 11.09 -20.39
CA MET A 239 1.08 9.66 -20.27
C MET A 239 2.39 8.92 -20.00
N ALA A 240 2.34 7.86 -19.20
CA ALA A 240 3.47 7.00 -18.92
C ALA A 240 3.09 5.52 -19.01
N VAL A 241 4.03 4.69 -19.41
CA VAL A 241 3.92 3.23 -19.33
C VAL A 241 5.08 2.69 -18.52
N VAL A 242 4.79 2.03 -17.41
CA VAL A 242 5.79 1.44 -16.51
C VAL A 242 5.73 -0.08 -16.66
N PHE A 243 6.82 -0.67 -17.13
CA PHE A 243 6.99 -2.11 -17.31
C PHE A 243 7.70 -2.72 -16.12
N HIS A 244 7.26 -3.90 -15.72
CA HIS A 244 7.89 -4.70 -14.67
C HIS A 244 8.23 -3.90 -13.41
N ALA A 245 7.28 -3.07 -12.96
CA ALA A 245 7.45 -2.22 -11.79
C ALA A 245 7.98 -3.01 -10.57
N GLY A 246 9.08 -2.54 -9.99
CA GLY A 246 9.76 -3.15 -8.85
C GLY A 246 10.71 -4.29 -9.21
N ALA A 247 10.89 -4.63 -10.49
CA ALA A 247 11.72 -5.76 -10.95
C ALA A 247 13.12 -5.33 -11.42
N GLY A 248 13.84 -4.53 -10.62
CA GLY A 248 15.25 -4.17 -10.84
C GLY A 248 15.58 -3.81 -12.28
N ASP A 249 16.50 -4.57 -12.88
CA ASP A 249 16.99 -4.37 -14.26
C ASP A 249 15.92 -4.49 -15.36
N LYS A 250 14.75 -5.08 -15.07
CA LYS A 250 13.64 -5.19 -16.03
C LYS A 250 12.67 -4.00 -15.94
N GLU A 251 12.75 -3.20 -14.87
CA GLU A 251 11.92 -2.02 -14.72
C GLU A 251 12.26 -0.99 -15.80
N ARG A 252 11.24 -0.55 -16.52
CA ARG A 252 11.41 0.42 -17.61
C ARG A 252 10.22 1.36 -17.66
N VAL A 253 10.49 2.64 -17.91
CA VAL A 253 9.44 3.65 -18.09
C VAL A 253 9.52 4.26 -19.48
N ILE A 254 8.38 4.34 -20.16
CA ILE A 254 8.19 5.18 -21.34
C ILE A 254 7.34 6.37 -20.92
N LEU A 255 7.88 7.58 -21.05
CA LEU A 255 7.11 8.82 -20.92
C LEU A 255 6.71 9.36 -22.29
N GLY A 256 5.52 9.94 -22.36
CA GLY A 256 5.00 10.60 -23.56
C GLY A 256 3.73 11.38 -23.25
N THR A 257 2.91 11.51 -24.27
CA THR A 257 1.59 12.12 -24.22
C THR A 257 0.59 11.18 -24.87
N VAL A 258 -0.70 11.42 -24.66
CA VAL A 258 -1.77 10.61 -25.27
C VAL A 258 -1.61 10.54 -26.81
N GLU A 259 -1.17 11.61 -27.47
CA GLU A 259 -1.00 11.65 -28.93
C GLU A 259 0.19 10.84 -29.45
N ASN A 260 1.30 10.74 -28.70
CA ASN A 260 2.53 10.11 -29.18
C ASN A 260 2.85 8.76 -28.53
N MET A 261 2.06 8.32 -27.54
CA MET A 261 2.35 7.07 -26.83
C MET A 261 2.33 5.86 -27.77
N GLY A 262 1.43 5.84 -28.76
CA GLY A 262 1.38 4.77 -29.75
C GLY A 262 2.69 4.64 -30.54
N GLU A 263 3.28 5.76 -30.97
CA GLU A 263 4.57 5.79 -31.66
C GLU A 263 5.72 5.34 -30.75
N LYS A 264 5.76 5.85 -29.51
CA LYS A 264 6.80 5.51 -28.52
C LYS A 264 6.77 4.05 -28.09
N MET A 265 5.58 3.46 -28.01
CA MET A 265 5.41 2.04 -27.75
C MET A 265 5.87 1.20 -28.95
N GLY A 266 5.61 1.64 -30.18
CA GLY A 266 5.88 0.86 -31.38
C GLY A 266 5.21 -0.51 -31.31
N ASP A 267 6.02 -1.57 -31.46
CA ASP A 267 5.59 -2.98 -31.31
C ASP A 267 5.93 -3.58 -29.94
N THR A 268 6.31 -2.75 -28.97
CA THR A 268 6.56 -3.20 -27.59
C THR A 268 5.29 -3.84 -27.03
N ASP A 269 5.39 -5.10 -26.59
CA ASP A 269 4.33 -5.77 -25.85
C ASP A 269 4.08 -5.09 -24.49
N ALA A 270 2.81 -4.88 -24.16
CA ALA A 270 2.38 -4.23 -22.92
C ALA A 270 2.25 -5.21 -21.73
N TRP A 271 2.70 -6.46 -21.89
CA TRP A 271 2.73 -7.44 -20.81
C TRP A 271 3.45 -6.90 -19.57
N MET A 272 2.87 -7.15 -18.40
CA MET A 272 3.40 -6.68 -17.11
C MET A 272 3.65 -5.17 -17.03
N SER A 273 2.73 -4.37 -17.58
CA SER A 273 2.80 -2.91 -17.51
C SER A 273 1.60 -2.25 -16.80
N LEU A 274 1.84 -1.04 -16.32
CA LEU A 274 0.82 -0.08 -15.88
C LEU A 274 0.88 1.16 -16.76
N VAL A 275 -0.29 1.71 -17.07
CA VAL A 275 -0.40 2.98 -17.80
C VAL A 275 -0.87 4.06 -16.85
N TYR A 276 -0.23 5.22 -16.91
CA TYR A 276 -0.63 6.42 -16.18
C TYR A 276 -1.02 7.51 -17.17
N VAL A 277 -2.10 8.23 -16.90
CA VAL A 277 -2.55 9.39 -17.69
C VAL A 277 -2.99 10.50 -16.74
N GLY A 278 -2.40 11.69 -16.86
CA GLY A 278 -2.76 12.82 -16.01
C GLY A 278 -1.69 13.89 -15.92
N LYS A 279 -2.09 15.10 -15.49
CA LYS A 279 -1.20 16.26 -15.39
C LYS A 279 -0.08 16.10 -14.36
N ALA A 280 -0.30 15.30 -13.31
CA ALA A 280 0.70 15.08 -12.28
C ALA A 280 2.05 14.60 -12.86
N LEU A 281 1.99 13.82 -13.94
CA LEU A 281 3.16 13.31 -14.67
C LEU A 281 4.05 14.40 -15.30
N GLU A 282 3.58 15.64 -15.48
CA GLU A 282 4.45 16.77 -15.90
C GLU A 282 5.58 17.01 -14.90
N SER A 283 5.33 16.67 -13.63
CA SER A 283 6.28 16.83 -12.54
C SER A 283 7.16 15.59 -12.32
N ALA A 284 7.00 14.52 -13.11
CA ALA A 284 7.85 13.33 -13.03
C ALA A 284 9.32 13.69 -13.31
N GLN A 285 10.25 13.02 -12.63
CA GLN A 285 11.69 13.34 -12.71
C GLN A 285 12.45 12.58 -13.80
N LEU A 286 11.75 11.79 -14.60
CA LEU A 286 12.37 10.99 -15.66
C LEU A 286 12.76 11.90 -16.84
N GLY A 287 14.05 11.98 -17.11
CA GLY A 287 14.61 12.74 -18.24
C GLY A 287 15.23 14.10 -17.88
N ALA A 288 15.19 14.53 -16.62
CA ALA A 288 16.12 15.56 -16.16
C ALA A 288 17.50 14.89 -16.03
N GLU A 289 18.51 15.36 -16.78
CA GLU A 289 19.87 14.93 -16.49
C GLU A 289 20.20 15.39 -15.06
N PRO A 290 20.46 14.46 -14.12
CA PRO A 290 20.94 14.88 -12.81
C PRO A 290 22.22 15.67 -13.05
N LYS A 291 22.34 16.85 -12.44
CA LYS A 291 23.59 17.60 -12.46
C LYS A 291 24.55 16.84 -11.56
N LYS A 292 25.14 15.75 -12.08
CA LYS A 292 26.14 14.94 -11.37
C LYS A 292 27.20 15.90 -10.83
N PRO A 293 27.36 16.05 -9.51
CA PRO A 293 28.62 16.54 -8.97
C PRO A 293 29.65 15.50 -9.40
N CYS A 294 30.52 15.88 -10.34
CA CYS A 294 31.45 14.95 -10.98
C CYS A 294 32.21 14.15 -9.90
N GLY A 295 31.94 12.83 -9.78
CA GLY A 295 32.64 11.91 -8.89
C GLY A 295 32.04 11.61 -7.50
N SER A 296 30.94 12.22 -7.06
CA SER A 296 30.37 11.91 -5.73
C SER A 296 29.50 10.64 -5.73
N LYS A 297 29.70 9.75 -4.75
CA LYS A 297 28.87 8.55 -4.52
C LYS A 297 27.59 8.80 -3.70
N GLY A 298 27.35 10.04 -3.27
CA GLY A 298 26.22 10.39 -2.40
C GLY A 298 24.89 10.33 -3.14
N LYS A 299 23.81 10.03 -2.42
CA LYS A 299 22.47 9.82 -3.00
C LYS A 299 21.37 10.19 -2.00
N PHE A 300 20.29 10.78 -2.48
CA PHE A 300 19.10 11.04 -1.67
C PHE A 300 18.06 9.94 -1.87
N HIS A 301 17.52 9.40 -0.78
CA HIS A 301 16.48 8.38 -0.79
C HIS A 301 15.23 8.92 -0.08
N LEU A 302 14.09 8.83 -0.74
CA LEU A 302 12.78 9.02 -0.12
C LEU A 302 12.18 7.64 0.16
N VAL A 303 12.02 7.29 1.44
CA VAL A 303 11.74 5.91 1.87
C VAL A 303 10.38 5.81 2.54
N GLY A 304 9.49 5.02 1.95
CA GLY A 304 8.21 4.65 2.55
C GLY A 304 8.36 3.63 3.65
N THR A 305 7.88 3.94 4.85
CA THR A 305 8.04 3.07 6.02
C THR A 305 6.86 2.14 6.28
N GLY A 306 5.81 2.18 5.44
CA GLY A 306 4.53 1.54 5.76
C GLY A 306 3.69 2.39 6.73
N PRO A 307 2.37 2.14 6.85
CA PRO A 307 1.46 3.01 7.59
C PRO A 307 1.41 2.69 9.10
N GLY A 308 1.82 1.47 9.46
CA GLY A 308 1.54 0.80 10.72
C GLY A 308 2.79 0.36 11.47
N ASP A 309 2.81 -0.89 11.91
CA ASP A 309 3.94 -1.47 12.63
C ASP A 309 5.22 -1.52 11.77
N ALA A 310 6.38 -1.62 12.43
CA ALA A 310 7.70 -1.62 11.78
C ALA A 310 7.88 -2.78 10.79
N ASP A 311 7.19 -3.91 11.00
CA ASP A 311 7.25 -5.11 10.15
C ASP A 311 6.48 -4.97 8.83
N LEU A 312 5.84 -3.81 8.58
CA LEU A 312 5.23 -3.44 7.31
C LEU A 312 6.16 -2.56 6.43
N ALA A 313 7.31 -2.13 6.92
CA ALA A 313 8.36 -1.62 6.05
C ALA A 313 8.88 -2.73 5.13
N THR A 314 9.39 -2.38 3.95
CA THR A 314 10.03 -3.39 3.07
C THR A 314 11.42 -3.75 3.57
N LEU A 315 11.91 -4.94 3.23
CA LEU A 315 13.32 -5.30 3.50
C LEU A 315 14.28 -4.28 2.86
N ARG A 316 13.93 -3.76 1.67
CA ARG A 316 14.64 -2.66 1.01
C ARG A 316 14.68 -1.39 1.87
N ALA A 317 13.55 -0.97 2.41
CA ALA A 317 13.49 0.22 3.27
C ALA A 317 14.38 0.05 4.51
N LEU A 318 14.34 -1.11 5.17
CA LEU A 318 15.19 -1.39 6.33
C LEU A 318 16.68 -1.35 5.97
N LYS A 319 17.07 -1.96 4.85
CA LYS A 319 18.46 -1.94 4.37
C LYS A 319 18.93 -0.51 4.06
N VAL A 320 18.11 0.28 3.37
CA VAL A 320 18.45 1.68 3.05
C VAL A 320 18.59 2.53 4.32
N MET A 321 17.76 2.29 5.34
CA MET A 321 17.92 2.94 6.65
C MET A 321 19.27 2.55 7.29
N GLU A 322 19.61 1.26 7.32
CA GLU A 322 20.86 0.74 7.89
C GLU A 322 22.11 1.29 7.20
N GLU A 323 22.02 1.62 5.93
CA GLU A 323 23.11 2.17 5.13
C GLU A 323 23.20 3.70 5.17
N ALA A 324 22.23 4.39 5.79
CA ALA A 324 22.16 5.85 5.81
C ALA A 324 23.24 6.50 6.68
N ASP A 325 23.77 7.63 6.22
CA ASP A 325 24.69 8.49 6.97
C ASP A 325 23.93 9.63 7.68
N LEU A 326 22.94 10.19 6.99
CA LEU A 326 22.05 11.24 7.49
C LEU A 326 20.59 10.85 7.26
N VAL A 327 19.78 10.94 8.31
CA VAL A 327 18.36 10.56 8.28
C VAL A 327 17.50 11.74 8.69
N PHE A 328 16.47 12.04 7.90
CA PHE A 328 15.40 12.95 8.25
C PHE A 328 14.17 12.13 8.63
N ALA A 329 13.77 12.20 9.89
CA ALA A 329 12.66 11.41 10.41
C ALA A 329 11.99 12.13 11.58
N ARG A 330 10.67 11.94 11.71
CA ARG A 330 9.95 12.34 12.92
C ARG A 330 10.37 11.46 14.09
N LYS A 331 10.34 11.98 15.31
CA LYS A 331 10.68 11.22 16.52
C LYS A 331 9.98 9.86 16.63
N ASN A 332 8.70 9.78 16.27
CA ASN A 332 7.95 8.52 16.31
C ASN A 332 8.43 7.48 15.27
N LEU A 333 8.96 7.91 14.12
CA LEU A 333 9.58 7.01 13.15
C LEU A 333 10.97 6.61 13.60
N GLU A 334 11.73 7.53 14.21
CA GLU A 334 13.02 7.22 14.84
C GLU A 334 12.87 6.13 15.91
N GLU A 335 11.89 6.26 16.80
CA GLU A 335 11.57 5.28 17.83
C GLU A 335 11.14 3.93 17.22
N LYS A 336 10.29 3.96 16.19
CA LYS A 336 9.78 2.77 15.49
C LYS A 336 10.89 1.96 14.82
N PHE A 337 11.89 2.63 14.24
CA PHE A 337 13.00 2.01 13.52
C PHE A 337 14.35 2.15 14.24
N LEU A 338 14.31 2.22 15.59
CA LEU A 338 15.51 2.33 16.42
C LEU A 338 16.59 1.28 16.08
N PRO A 339 16.26 0.00 15.79
CA PRO A 339 17.28 -0.98 15.42
C PRO A 339 18.08 -0.58 14.17
N GLN A 340 17.43 0.01 13.17
CA GLN A 340 18.05 0.45 11.91
C GLN A 340 18.75 1.80 12.06
N LEU A 341 18.25 2.67 12.96
CA LEU A 341 18.70 4.05 13.09
C LEU A 341 19.70 4.29 14.21
N LYS A 342 20.00 3.27 15.02
CA LYS A 342 20.92 3.38 16.16
C LYS A 342 22.30 3.91 15.73
N GLY A 343 22.72 5.01 16.36
CA GLY A 343 24.03 5.63 16.12
C GLY A 343 24.10 6.50 14.87
N LYS A 344 22.99 6.70 14.15
CA LYS A 344 22.91 7.57 12.98
C LYS A 344 22.58 9.00 13.37
N LYS A 345 22.94 9.95 12.50
CA LYS A 345 22.51 11.34 12.64
C LYS A 345 21.06 11.46 12.15
N VAL A 346 20.13 11.61 13.09
CA VAL A 346 18.70 11.78 12.80
C VAL A 346 18.29 13.24 13.04
N LEU A 347 17.61 13.85 12.07
CA LEU A 347 17.09 15.21 12.13
C LEU A 347 15.55 15.20 12.05
N ASP A 348 14.91 15.67 13.11
CA ASP A 348 13.45 15.91 13.16
C ASP A 348 13.11 17.34 12.72
N GLY A 349 11.83 17.58 12.42
CA GLY A 349 11.29 18.90 12.10
C GLY A 349 11.15 19.18 10.59
N TYR A 350 11.41 18.17 9.75
CA TYR A 350 11.35 18.27 8.28
C TYR A 350 10.27 17.36 7.65
N GLY A 351 9.61 16.50 8.44
CA GLY A 351 8.62 15.50 7.97
C GLY A 351 7.29 16.03 7.45
N ARG A 352 7.06 17.36 7.49
CA ARG A 352 5.84 17.98 6.96
C ARG A 352 6.10 19.42 6.52
N LEU A 353 6.87 19.57 5.46
CA LEU A 353 7.22 20.87 4.88
C LEU A 353 6.54 21.14 3.53
N PHE A 354 5.62 20.29 3.06
CA PHE A 354 4.85 20.57 1.85
C PHE A 354 3.89 21.79 1.92
N PRO A 355 3.36 22.23 3.09
CA PRO A 355 2.48 23.40 3.11
C PRO A 355 3.16 24.62 2.50
N PHE A 356 2.41 25.35 1.66
CA PHE A 356 2.86 26.53 0.91
C PHE A 356 4.07 26.31 -0.03
N TYR A 357 4.50 25.07 -0.26
CA TYR A 357 5.56 24.78 -1.23
C TYR A 357 5.16 25.29 -2.62
N GLY A 358 6.04 26.05 -3.25
CA GLY A 358 5.81 26.69 -4.55
C GLY A 358 4.74 27.80 -4.56
N LYS A 359 4.13 28.15 -3.43
CA LYS A 359 3.18 29.26 -3.33
C LYS A 359 3.89 30.57 -3.03
N ASP A 360 3.34 31.66 -3.56
CA ASP A 360 3.71 33.03 -3.20
C ASP A 360 3.02 33.42 -1.90
N CYS A 361 3.79 33.69 -0.84
CA CYS A 361 3.26 34.02 0.49
C CYS A 361 2.35 35.24 0.48
N SER A 362 2.57 36.19 -0.45
CA SER A 362 1.74 37.41 -0.58
C SER A 362 0.34 37.13 -1.12
N LYS A 363 0.12 35.97 -1.75
CA LYS A 363 -1.15 35.57 -2.38
C LYS A 363 -1.98 34.63 -1.53
N LEU A 364 -1.53 34.31 -0.32
CA LEU A 364 -2.23 33.39 0.57
C LEU A 364 -3.42 34.06 1.25
N THR A 365 -4.54 33.34 1.27
CA THR A 365 -5.73 33.75 2.02
C THR A 365 -5.52 33.50 3.53
N GLU A 366 -6.23 34.26 4.37
CA GLU A 366 -6.22 34.04 5.83
C GLU A 366 -6.72 32.64 6.22
N ALA A 367 -7.63 32.06 5.44
CA ALA A 367 -8.12 30.70 5.62
C ALA A 367 -7.02 29.64 5.36
N GLU A 368 -6.10 29.89 4.43
CA GLU A 368 -4.94 29.02 4.20
C GLU A 368 -3.91 29.14 5.31
N LYS A 369 -3.62 30.38 5.75
CA LYS A 369 -2.64 30.64 6.82
C LYS A 369 -3.08 30.02 8.15
N SER A 370 -4.35 30.19 8.53
CA SER A 370 -4.90 29.70 9.80
C SER A 370 -4.96 28.17 9.95
N ARG A 371 -4.78 27.41 8.86
CA ARG A 371 -4.76 25.93 8.88
C ARG A 371 -3.39 25.35 9.24
N GLU A 372 -2.37 26.19 9.34
CA GLU A 372 -0.99 25.78 9.47
C GLU A 372 -0.34 26.38 10.72
N SER A 373 0.62 25.65 11.29
CA SER A 373 1.27 25.99 12.56
C SER A 373 2.46 26.95 12.42
N MET A 374 2.99 27.12 11.20
CA MET A 374 4.11 28.02 10.89
C MET A 374 3.67 29.00 9.79
N SER A 375 4.29 30.18 9.76
CA SER A 375 4.07 31.13 8.66
C SER A 375 4.59 30.56 7.34
N CYS A 376 4.12 31.12 6.22
CA CYS A 376 4.61 30.73 4.90
C CYS A 376 6.12 30.95 4.75
N GLU A 377 6.62 32.07 5.28
CA GLU A 377 8.03 32.44 5.27
C GLU A 377 8.88 31.45 6.09
N ASP A 378 8.35 30.98 7.23
CA ASP A 378 9.01 29.97 8.05
C ASP A 378 9.07 28.60 7.36
N TYR A 379 8.00 28.22 6.65
CA TYR A 379 8.00 27.01 5.81
C TYR A 379 9.06 27.11 4.71
N HIS A 380 9.08 28.21 3.95
CA HIS A 380 10.07 28.42 2.88
C HIS A 380 11.51 28.41 3.41
N ARG A 381 11.76 29.04 4.56
CA ARG A 381 13.08 29.02 5.21
C ARG A 381 13.51 27.59 5.55
N LYS A 382 12.62 26.80 6.16
CA LYS A 382 12.92 25.39 6.50
C LYS A 382 13.08 24.49 5.28
N GLN A 383 12.33 24.73 4.20
CA GLN A 383 12.49 24.02 2.93
C GLN A 383 13.88 24.28 2.33
N ALA A 384 14.33 25.54 2.31
CA ALA A 384 15.66 25.93 1.82
C ALA A 384 16.78 25.37 2.71
N GLU A 385 16.59 25.38 4.03
CA GLU A 385 17.50 24.76 4.99
C GLU A 385 17.65 23.25 4.74
N PHE A 386 16.52 22.54 4.62
CA PHE A 386 16.50 21.12 4.26
C PHE A 386 17.29 20.86 2.97
N ALA A 387 16.98 21.61 1.91
CA ALA A 387 17.59 21.40 0.61
C ALA A 387 19.11 21.66 0.65
N THR A 388 19.55 22.64 1.44
CA THR A 388 20.99 22.92 1.69
C THR A 388 21.67 21.74 2.39
N LEU A 389 21.10 21.27 3.51
CA LEU A 389 21.64 20.14 4.27
C LEU A 389 21.77 18.88 3.42
N VAL A 390 20.76 18.57 2.61
CA VAL A 390 20.76 17.40 1.72
C VAL A 390 21.83 17.55 0.64
N ARG A 391 21.91 18.69 -0.05
CA ARG A 391 22.89 18.92 -1.12
C ARG A 391 24.32 18.84 -0.60
N GLU A 392 24.60 19.43 0.56
CA GLU A 392 25.92 19.38 1.18
C GLU A 392 26.30 17.94 1.59
N ALA A 393 25.38 17.18 2.16
CA ALA A 393 25.61 15.79 2.52
C ALA A 393 25.88 14.91 1.28
N VAL A 394 25.04 15.04 0.24
CA VAL A 394 25.25 14.33 -1.03
C VAL A 394 26.59 14.70 -1.67
N ALA A 395 26.98 15.98 -1.64
CA ALA A 395 28.28 16.43 -2.14
C ALA A 395 29.47 15.83 -1.36
N ARG A 396 29.31 15.53 -0.07
CA ARG A 396 30.29 14.78 0.75
C ARG A 396 30.29 13.27 0.47
N GLY A 397 29.42 12.79 -0.41
CA GLY A 397 29.29 11.38 -0.72
C GLY A 397 28.38 10.60 0.23
N GLU A 398 27.64 11.28 1.10
CA GLU A 398 26.75 10.67 2.09
C GLU A 398 25.46 10.13 1.46
N ARG A 399 24.93 9.05 2.03
CA ARG A 399 23.58 8.55 1.77
C ARG A 399 22.61 9.27 2.70
N VAL A 400 21.76 10.09 2.10
CA VAL A 400 20.74 10.86 2.80
C VAL A 400 19.40 10.15 2.66
N VAL A 401 18.71 9.92 3.77
CA VAL A 401 17.42 9.23 3.80
C VAL A 401 16.35 10.14 4.40
N MET A 402 15.26 10.36 3.68
CA MET A 402 14.02 10.97 4.18
C MET A 402 13.00 9.87 4.43
N LEU A 403 12.58 9.68 5.68
CA LEU A 403 11.54 8.72 6.04
C LEU A 403 10.16 9.35 5.88
N ASP A 404 9.30 8.67 5.13
CA ASP A 404 7.89 9.04 4.96
C ASP A 404 6.96 7.92 5.44
N ASN A 405 5.85 8.29 6.07
CA ASN A 405 4.90 7.33 6.63
C ASN A 405 3.97 6.81 5.53
N GLY A 406 3.79 5.49 5.45
CA GLY A 406 3.04 4.86 4.37
C GLY A 406 3.86 4.70 3.09
N ASP A 407 3.24 5.01 1.95
CA ASP A 407 3.90 5.09 0.64
C ASP A 407 4.19 6.57 0.34
N PRO A 408 5.41 6.96 -0.10
CA PRO A 408 5.75 8.36 -0.29
C PRO A 408 4.96 9.05 -1.41
N LEU A 409 4.38 8.28 -2.33
CA LEU A 409 3.77 8.80 -3.56
C LEU A 409 2.25 8.56 -3.63
N ILE A 410 1.65 7.96 -2.59
CA ILE A 410 0.21 7.94 -2.32
C ILE A 410 -0.07 8.86 -1.13
N TYR A 411 -0.33 10.14 -1.42
CA TYR A 411 -0.53 11.22 -0.44
C TYR A 411 0.61 11.39 0.60
N GLY A 412 1.84 10.99 0.25
CA GLY A 412 3.00 11.13 1.15
C GLY A 412 3.40 12.60 1.38
N PRO A 413 3.51 13.06 2.64
CA PRO A 413 3.82 14.45 2.98
C PRO A 413 5.24 14.89 2.58
N CYS A 414 6.13 13.96 2.23
CA CYS A 414 7.53 14.26 1.89
C CYS A 414 7.79 14.23 0.37
N SER A 415 6.81 13.91 -0.46
CA SER A 415 6.97 13.85 -1.93
C SER A 415 7.43 15.16 -2.58
N TRP A 416 7.19 16.31 -1.95
CA TRP A 416 7.67 17.62 -2.41
C TRP A 416 9.20 17.68 -2.51
N THR A 417 9.93 16.91 -1.69
CA THR A 417 11.40 16.89 -1.70
C THR A 417 11.96 16.39 -3.00
N LEU A 418 11.22 15.54 -3.73
CA LEU A 418 11.60 15.16 -5.09
C LEU A 418 11.67 16.41 -5.94
N THR A 419 10.60 17.20 -6.02
CA THR A 419 10.57 18.44 -6.81
C THR A 419 11.69 19.40 -6.43
N GLU A 420 11.96 19.56 -5.13
CA GLU A 420 13.02 20.44 -4.62
C GLU A 420 14.43 19.97 -5.01
N LEU A 421 14.66 18.65 -5.03
CA LEU A 421 15.96 18.04 -5.22
C LEU A 421 16.12 17.41 -6.62
N ARG A 422 15.42 17.94 -7.63
CA ARG A 422 15.52 17.49 -9.03
C ARG A 422 16.95 17.55 -9.59
N ASP A 423 17.79 18.38 -8.99
CA ASP A 423 19.20 18.50 -9.35
C ASP A 423 20.06 17.32 -8.89
N LEU A 424 19.58 16.52 -7.92
CA LEU A 424 20.29 15.38 -7.34
C LEU A 424 19.84 14.05 -7.93
N GLU A 425 20.71 13.04 -7.81
CA GLU A 425 20.30 11.66 -8.00
C GLU A 425 19.43 11.21 -6.82
N THR A 426 18.15 10.99 -7.10
CA THR A 426 17.16 10.55 -6.12
C THR A 426 16.80 9.08 -6.32
N GLU A 427 16.45 8.38 -5.24
CA GLU A 427 15.77 7.09 -5.28
C GLU A 427 14.53 7.13 -4.41
N VAL A 428 13.45 6.50 -4.86
CA VAL A 428 12.25 6.31 -4.04
C VAL A 428 12.19 4.84 -3.70
N VAL A 429 12.18 4.53 -2.40
CA VAL A 429 11.87 3.18 -1.91
C VAL A 429 10.38 3.15 -1.63
N PRO A 430 9.58 2.38 -2.39
CA PRO A 430 8.14 2.32 -2.20
C PRO A 430 7.81 1.72 -0.84
N GLY A 431 6.68 2.14 -0.27
CA GLY A 431 6.17 1.65 1.00
C GLY A 431 4.77 1.07 0.86
N LEU A 432 4.31 0.33 1.87
CA LEU A 432 2.88 0.04 1.96
C LEU A 432 2.10 1.31 2.24
N SER A 433 1.02 1.56 1.52
CA SER A 433 0.08 2.63 1.88
C SER A 433 -0.90 2.14 2.95
N ALA A 434 -1.51 3.06 3.68
CA ALA A 434 -2.69 2.76 4.49
C ALA A 434 -3.80 2.13 3.64
N PHE A 435 -3.85 2.42 2.33
CA PHE A 435 -4.75 1.75 1.38
C PHE A 435 -4.51 0.23 1.34
N ASN A 436 -3.26 -0.22 1.16
CA ASN A 436 -2.94 -1.66 1.14
C ASN A 436 -3.30 -2.32 2.47
N ALA A 437 -2.88 -1.72 3.58
CA ALA A 437 -3.15 -2.25 4.91
C ALA A 437 -4.66 -2.28 5.22
N GLY A 438 -5.40 -1.24 4.83
CA GLY A 438 -6.83 -1.15 5.07
C GLY A 438 -7.63 -2.18 4.27
N ASN A 439 -7.21 -2.46 3.04
CA ASN A 439 -7.83 -3.52 2.23
C ASN A 439 -7.57 -4.90 2.86
N ALA A 440 -6.36 -5.14 3.37
CA ALA A 440 -6.02 -6.36 4.08
C ALA A 440 -6.85 -6.55 5.36
N ALA A 441 -7.07 -5.47 6.12
CA ALA A 441 -7.94 -5.46 7.30
C ALA A 441 -9.40 -5.81 6.93
N LEU A 442 -9.90 -5.32 5.80
CA LEU A 442 -11.23 -5.63 5.27
C LEU A 442 -11.36 -7.05 4.70
N ARG A 443 -10.22 -7.70 4.37
CA ARG A 443 -10.15 -9.07 3.81
C ARG A 443 -10.99 -9.25 2.56
N VAL A 444 -11.01 -8.23 1.70
CA VAL A 444 -11.78 -8.21 0.46
C VAL A 444 -10.99 -7.55 -0.65
N GLY A 445 -11.20 -8.02 -1.89
CA GLY A 445 -10.65 -7.34 -3.05
C GLY A 445 -11.41 -6.04 -3.32
N VAL A 446 -10.75 -4.89 -3.27
CA VAL A 446 -11.38 -3.58 -3.48
C VAL A 446 -11.87 -3.37 -4.92
N THR A 447 -11.38 -4.17 -5.85
CA THR A 447 -11.78 -4.21 -7.27
C THR A 447 -12.90 -5.21 -7.56
N GLU A 448 -13.47 -5.85 -6.53
CA GLU A 448 -14.50 -6.89 -6.67
C GLU A 448 -15.94 -6.36 -6.55
N GLY A 449 -16.13 -5.05 -6.70
CA GLY A 449 -17.46 -4.44 -6.75
C GLY A 449 -18.32 -5.04 -7.87
N LYS A 450 -19.64 -5.05 -7.67
CA LYS A 450 -20.59 -5.60 -8.65
C LYS A 450 -20.77 -4.64 -9.82
N ASN A 451 -20.88 -3.35 -9.52
CA ASN A 451 -21.13 -2.31 -10.51
C ASN A 451 -19.85 -1.75 -11.14
N SER A 452 -18.71 -1.88 -10.46
CA SER A 452 -17.43 -1.37 -10.94
C SER A 452 -16.27 -2.18 -10.37
N HIS A 453 -15.24 -2.37 -11.19
CA HIS A 453 -13.96 -2.94 -10.77
C HIS A 453 -12.88 -1.88 -10.56
N SER A 454 -13.27 -0.61 -10.63
CA SER A 454 -12.37 0.51 -10.47
C SER A 454 -12.38 1.01 -9.03
N VAL A 455 -11.25 1.57 -8.60
CA VAL A 455 -11.07 2.13 -7.25
C VAL A 455 -10.64 3.58 -7.39
N ILE A 456 -11.33 4.48 -6.71
CA ILE A 456 -10.97 5.88 -6.62
C ILE A 456 -10.36 6.11 -5.23
N LEU A 457 -9.10 6.52 -5.21
CA LEU A 457 -8.46 7.08 -4.02
C LEU A 457 -8.69 8.58 -4.07
N ALA A 458 -9.42 9.09 -3.08
CA ALA A 458 -9.77 10.49 -3.02
C ALA A 458 -9.49 11.08 -1.63
N SER A 459 -9.20 12.38 -1.61
CA SER A 459 -9.20 13.21 -0.41
C SER A 459 -10.53 13.95 -0.27
N GLY A 460 -10.77 14.59 0.89
CA GLY A 460 -12.04 15.28 1.16
C GLY A 460 -12.43 16.41 0.21
N TRP A 461 -11.54 16.86 -0.67
CA TRP A 461 -11.78 17.99 -1.58
C TRP A 461 -12.51 17.60 -2.88
N THR A 462 -12.51 16.31 -3.24
CA THR A 462 -12.99 15.84 -4.55
C THR A 462 -14.11 14.80 -4.45
N VAL A 463 -14.66 14.59 -3.25
CA VAL A 463 -15.65 13.53 -2.98
C VAL A 463 -16.88 13.68 -3.87
N ASP A 464 -17.49 14.87 -3.96
CA ASP A 464 -18.67 15.09 -4.81
C ASP A 464 -18.36 14.86 -6.30
N GLU A 465 -17.17 15.25 -6.77
CA GLU A 465 -16.75 15.05 -8.18
C GLU A 465 -16.57 13.57 -8.50
N MET A 466 -16.04 12.80 -7.55
CA MET A 466 -15.70 11.38 -7.75
C MET A 466 -16.87 10.44 -7.44
N ALA A 467 -17.77 10.82 -6.55
CA ALA A 467 -18.91 10.01 -6.10
C ALA A 467 -19.91 9.69 -7.22
N VAL A 468 -19.98 10.52 -8.26
CA VAL A 468 -20.88 10.32 -9.41
C VAL A 468 -20.64 9.00 -10.14
N HIS A 469 -19.41 8.48 -10.09
CA HIS A 469 -19.01 7.26 -10.81
C HIS A 469 -19.49 5.98 -10.15
N LYS A 470 -19.82 6.03 -8.85
CA LYS A 470 -20.24 4.87 -8.06
C LYS A 470 -19.26 3.68 -8.14
N ALA A 471 -17.99 3.98 -8.40
CA ALA A 471 -16.88 3.04 -8.26
C ALA A 471 -16.57 2.81 -6.77
N THR A 472 -15.75 1.81 -6.44
CA THR A 472 -15.22 1.70 -5.08
C THR A 472 -14.48 2.98 -4.73
N MET A 473 -14.85 3.64 -3.63
CA MET A 473 -14.14 4.82 -3.15
C MET A 473 -13.41 4.50 -1.86
N VAL A 474 -12.15 4.94 -1.79
CA VAL A 474 -11.34 4.92 -0.57
C VAL A 474 -10.92 6.34 -0.27
N LEU A 475 -11.43 6.85 0.84
CA LEU A 475 -11.28 8.23 1.24
C LEU A 475 -10.16 8.35 2.28
N PHE A 476 -9.12 9.07 1.91
CA PHE A 476 -8.09 9.54 2.82
C PHE A 476 -8.64 10.75 3.56
N THR A 477 -9.08 10.54 4.80
CA THR A 477 -9.93 11.51 5.52
C THR A 477 -9.18 12.69 6.13
N MET A 478 -7.87 12.78 5.90
CA MET A 478 -6.93 13.69 6.57
C MET A 478 -7.48 15.12 6.75
N ARG A 479 -7.73 15.49 8.01
CA ARG A 479 -8.17 16.83 8.49
C ARG A 479 -9.56 17.29 8.05
N THR A 480 -10.32 16.49 7.31
CA THR A 480 -11.72 16.80 6.99
C THR A 480 -12.62 16.17 8.03
N GLU A 481 -13.63 16.91 8.49
CA GLU A 481 -14.63 16.39 9.42
C GLU A 481 -15.37 15.20 8.79
N PHE A 482 -15.43 14.09 9.52
CA PHE A 482 -16.03 12.84 9.02
C PHE A 482 -17.46 13.05 8.49
N ARG A 483 -18.27 13.88 9.16
CA ARG A 483 -19.62 14.22 8.74
C ARG A 483 -19.69 14.85 7.35
N LYS A 484 -18.71 15.68 6.96
CA LYS A 484 -18.68 16.31 5.62
C LYS A 484 -18.54 15.27 4.51
N PHE A 485 -17.80 14.18 4.76
CA PHE A 485 -17.74 13.06 3.82
C PHE A 485 -19.10 12.39 3.66
N ILE A 486 -19.77 12.07 4.78
CA ILE A 486 -21.08 11.42 4.76
C ILE A 486 -22.13 12.31 4.08
N ASP A 487 -22.15 13.61 4.38
CA ASP A 487 -23.06 14.57 3.75
C ASP A 487 -22.83 14.68 2.24
N SER A 488 -21.56 14.69 1.80
CA SER A 488 -21.19 14.69 0.37
C SER A 488 -21.64 13.41 -0.33
N LEU A 489 -21.29 12.25 0.24
CA LEU A 489 -21.66 10.94 -0.30
C LEU A 489 -23.18 10.75 -0.37
N SER A 490 -23.93 11.23 0.62
CA SER A 490 -25.40 11.08 0.68
C SER A 490 -26.14 11.80 -0.44
N ARG A 491 -25.49 12.70 -1.17
CA ARG A 491 -26.06 13.32 -2.38
C ARG A 491 -26.03 12.40 -3.59
N HIS A 492 -25.14 11.41 -3.61
CA HIS A 492 -24.87 10.55 -4.77
C HIS A 492 -25.23 9.08 -4.55
N TYR A 493 -25.25 8.64 -3.29
CA TYR A 493 -25.44 7.26 -2.88
C TYR A 493 -26.70 7.07 -2.01
N PRO A 494 -27.44 5.97 -2.17
CA PRO A 494 -28.54 5.65 -1.26
C PRO A 494 -28.02 5.32 0.15
N PRO A 495 -28.82 5.55 1.22
CA PRO A 495 -28.44 5.28 2.61
C PRO A 495 -27.94 3.86 2.89
N GLU A 496 -28.38 2.88 2.09
CA GLU A 496 -28.10 1.46 2.21
C GLU A 496 -26.74 1.08 1.62
N THR A 497 -26.07 2.03 0.95
CA THR A 497 -24.73 1.83 0.37
C THR A 497 -23.77 1.38 1.48
N PRO A 498 -23.17 0.19 1.34
CA PRO A 498 -22.22 -0.31 2.33
C PRO A 498 -21.02 0.62 2.47
N VAL A 499 -20.61 0.82 3.72
CA VAL A 499 -19.39 1.56 4.06
C VAL A 499 -18.62 0.83 5.14
N ALA A 500 -17.32 1.05 5.18
CA ALA A 500 -16.48 0.60 6.28
C ALA A 500 -15.48 1.68 6.66
N VAL A 501 -15.22 1.83 7.96
CA VAL A 501 -14.15 2.70 8.46
C VAL A 501 -13.05 1.81 8.99
N VAL A 502 -11.86 1.90 8.37
CA VAL A 502 -10.67 1.20 8.87
C VAL A 502 -9.86 2.19 9.68
N VAL A 503 -9.70 1.89 10.96
CA VAL A 503 -9.02 2.71 11.96
C VAL A 503 -7.65 2.09 12.23
N ASN A 504 -6.59 2.91 12.22
CA ASN A 504 -5.21 2.50 12.43
C ASN A 504 -4.76 1.31 11.55
N ALA A 505 -5.10 1.33 10.26
CA ALA A 505 -4.70 0.29 9.32
C ALA A 505 -3.20 -0.04 9.42
N GLY A 506 -2.88 -1.32 9.63
CA GLY A 506 -1.52 -1.84 9.73
C GLY A 506 -0.90 -1.87 11.13
N TYR A 507 -1.59 -1.35 12.16
CA TYR A 507 -1.16 -1.44 13.56
C TYR A 507 -1.86 -2.60 14.26
N SER A 508 -1.17 -3.73 14.43
CA SER A 508 -1.73 -4.99 14.94
C SER A 508 -2.52 -4.86 16.26
N GLU A 509 -2.07 -4.01 17.18
CA GLU A 509 -2.69 -3.83 18.50
C GLU A 509 -3.90 -2.88 18.54
N LYS A 510 -4.11 -2.07 17.50
CA LYS A 510 -5.14 -1.00 17.49
C LYS A 510 -5.91 -0.88 16.19
N GLU A 511 -5.68 -1.78 15.24
CA GLU A 511 -6.43 -1.87 13.99
C GLU A 511 -7.88 -2.28 14.30
N GLN A 512 -8.82 -1.54 13.74
CA GLN A 512 -10.24 -1.81 13.91
C GLN A 512 -10.98 -1.53 12.60
N VAL A 513 -11.95 -2.38 12.27
CA VAL A 513 -12.86 -2.17 11.17
C VAL A 513 -14.27 -1.94 11.71
N ILE A 514 -14.90 -0.84 11.32
CA ILE A 514 -16.29 -0.51 11.66
C ILE A 514 -17.11 -0.65 10.38
N HIS A 515 -17.95 -1.68 10.31
CA HIS A 515 -18.84 -1.92 9.17
C HIS A 515 -20.20 -1.28 9.36
N GLY A 516 -20.73 -0.68 8.30
CA GLY A 516 -22.03 -0.02 8.30
C GLY A 516 -22.61 0.18 6.92
N ASN A 517 -23.61 1.05 6.86
CA ASN A 517 -24.05 1.69 5.62
C ASN A 517 -24.06 3.21 5.80
N LEU A 518 -24.18 3.94 4.70
CA LEU A 518 -24.10 5.40 4.69
C LEU A 518 -25.10 6.05 5.66
N GLY A 519 -26.30 5.48 5.81
CA GLY A 519 -27.34 5.97 6.73
C GLY A 519 -27.09 5.67 8.21
N THR A 520 -26.23 4.71 8.55
CA THR A 520 -26.02 4.22 9.94
C THR A 520 -24.63 4.46 10.49
N ILE A 521 -23.62 4.70 9.63
CA ILE A 521 -22.21 4.73 10.05
C ILE A 521 -21.91 5.80 11.09
N LEU A 522 -22.57 6.96 11.02
CA LEU A 522 -22.43 8.03 12.02
C LEU A 522 -22.88 7.59 13.40
N GLN A 523 -23.96 6.81 13.50
CA GLN A 523 -24.45 6.27 14.76
C GLN A 523 -23.50 5.20 15.31
N GLN A 524 -22.94 4.36 14.44
CA GLN A 524 -22.04 3.27 14.84
C GLN A 524 -20.68 3.76 15.35
N ILE A 525 -20.16 4.84 14.78
CA ILE A 525 -18.95 5.50 15.29
C ILE A 525 -19.23 6.16 16.66
N GLY A 526 -20.46 6.62 16.88
CA GLY A 526 -20.88 7.31 18.10
C GLY A 526 -20.29 8.72 18.22
N GLU A 527 -20.36 9.31 19.41
CA GLU A 527 -19.78 10.63 19.71
C GLU A 527 -18.25 10.60 19.88
N GLY A 528 -17.65 9.40 19.89
CA GLY A 528 -16.22 9.21 19.95
C GLY A 528 -15.55 9.78 18.70
N ARG A 529 -14.57 10.67 18.90
CA ARG A 529 -13.80 11.22 17.80
C ARG A 529 -12.91 10.11 17.22
N LEU A 530 -13.09 9.78 15.94
CA LEU A 530 -12.17 8.91 15.21
C LEU A 530 -10.73 9.43 15.36
N PRO A 531 -9.74 8.54 15.53
CA PRO A 531 -8.34 8.96 15.58
C PRO A 531 -7.93 9.56 14.22
N PHE A 532 -6.77 10.20 14.19
CA PHE A 532 -6.27 10.81 12.96
C PHE A 532 -6.10 9.78 11.82
N GLU A 533 -5.64 8.58 12.16
CA GLU A 533 -5.40 7.48 11.23
C GLU A 533 -6.69 6.67 10.97
N HIS A 534 -7.48 7.09 10.00
CA HIS A 534 -8.57 6.27 9.48
C HIS A 534 -8.80 6.46 7.98
N LEU A 535 -9.39 5.45 7.35
CA LEU A 535 -9.85 5.47 5.96
C LEU A 535 -11.35 5.17 5.93
N LEU A 536 -12.08 5.83 5.03
CA LEU A 536 -13.48 5.52 4.76
C LEU A 536 -13.59 4.82 3.40
N TYR A 537 -14.10 3.60 3.42
CA TYR A 537 -14.39 2.78 2.25
C TYR A 537 -15.88 2.83 1.93
N VAL A 538 -16.21 3.00 0.65
CA VAL A 538 -17.58 3.11 0.15
C VAL A 538 -17.74 2.23 -1.08
N GLY A 539 -18.76 1.39 -1.11
CA GLY A 539 -19.11 0.62 -2.30
C GLY A 539 -19.65 -0.77 -2.03
N ASP A 540 -20.21 -1.39 -3.07
CA ASP A 540 -20.85 -2.70 -3.01
C ASP A 540 -19.87 -3.87 -2.89
N PHE A 541 -18.57 -3.65 -3.08
CA PHE A 541 -17.52 -4.66 -2.85
C PHE A 541 -17.50 -5.14 -1.38
N LEU A 542 -18.03 -4.33 -0.45
CA LEU A 542 -18.21 -4.70 0.96
C LEU A 542 -19.41 -5.62 1.22
N THR A 543 -20.23 -5.92 0.20
CA THR A 543 -21.39 -6.82 0.35
C THR A 543 -20.95 -8.27 0.57
N GLY A 544 -21.67 -8.98 1.45
CA GLY A 544 -21.42 -10.40 1.69
C GLY A 544 -20.18 -10.72 2.54
N LEU A 545 -19.54 -9.70 3.14
CA LEU A 545 -18.48 -9.94 4.12
C LEU A 545 -19.08 -10.58 5.38
N PRO A 546 -18.39 -11.56 6.00
CA PRO A 546 -18.79 -12.06 7.31
C PRO A 546 -18.85 -10.88 8.27
N LYS A 547 -20.01 -10.64 8.89
CA LYS A 547 -20.10 -9.63 9.94
C LYS A 547 -19.24 -10.12 11.10
N GLU A 548 -18.12 -9.46 11.38
CA GLU A 548 -17.41 -9.66 12.65
C GLU A 548 -18.42 -9.33 13.77
N GLY A 549 -18.84 -10.34 14.54
CA GLY A 549 -19.79 -10.17 15.65
C GLY A 549 -20.98 -11.13 15.75
N THR A 550 -21.16 -12.12 14.87
CA THR A 550 -22.18 -13.20 15.09
C THR A 550 -21.68 -14.42 15.87
N GLN A 551 -20.60 -14.28 16.64
CA GLN A 551 -20.45 -15.06 17.87
C GLN A 551 -20.70 -14.15 19.07
N ALA A 552 -21.72 -14.50 19.85
CA ALA A 552 -22.07 -13.86 21.10
C ALA A 552 -20.88 -13.91 22.08
N HIS A 553 -20.04 -12.88 22.08
CA HIS A 553 -19.20 -12.57 23.23
C HIS A 553 -20.07 -11.90 24.30
N ALA A 554 -20.83 -12.73 25.01
CA ALA A 554 -21.23 -12.40 26.36
C ALA A 554 -19.97 -12.32 27.23
N GLY A 555 -19.64 -11.12 27.68
CA GLY A 555 -18.81 -10.89 28.87
C GLY A 555 -17.30 -10.80 28.64
N PHE A 556 -16.82 -9.61 28.25
CA PHE A 556 -15.49 -9.17 28.68
C PHE A 556 -15.55 -8.85 30.18
N ARG A 557 -15.15 -9.82 31.00
CA ARG A 557 -14.79 -9.59 32.40
C ARG A 557 -13.40 -8.96 32.42
N ARG A 558 -13.33 -7.67 32.76
CA ARG A 558 -12.11 -7.06 33.30
C ARG A 558 -11.67 -7.86 34.51
N PHE A 559 -10.41 -8.29 34.55
CA PHE A 559 -9.74 -8.68 35.79
C PHE A 559 -8.36 -8.00 35.84
N PRO A 560 -7.86 -7.75 37.07
CA PRO A 560 -7.17 -6.51 37.46
C PRO A 560 -5.76 -6.36 36.94
#